data_AF-A0A7R9VQ97-F1
#
_entry.id   AF-A0A7R9VQ97-F1
#
_cell.length_a   1.000
_cell.length_b   1.000
_cell.length_c   1.000
_cell.angle_alpha   90.00
_cell.angle_beta   90.00
_cell.angle_gamma   90.00
#
_symmetry.space_group_name_H-M   'P 1'
#
loop_
_entity.id
_entity.type
_entity.pdbx_description
1 polymer ?
#
loop_
_entity_poly.entity_id
_entity_poly.type
_entity_poly.pdbx_seq_one_letter_code
_entity_poly.pdbx_strand_id
1 'polypeptide(L)'
;TSGKAAQDEAPVYEQDDWLLEFSRLFTEITGLDPTAHHEALNIGTDQLQRAIDVKLSDEEALPLFDKASEAFKEATCDSMVQWGNVHIIKADRQAQAILRTGKPLDNKAIDAMMKEFDEGEKKYQEALKIKPNSATAAGSLGQLDWERAKARMGYIVPTNCDVKADEEAFKEANTAAVRETLSKLEPKRVDQAKKYIDNGVSKWFAKALASAKESHESNKAEEAAAAQAEGKELPAKTAEEEASTLLTSHVGNILVMHGNVLYEWSQVQAAISRDWRPILDSAVEKFREAGAGEAEIRAALKNHSQAEHLDLGPDPEPEAPPAPAEAPKAPEAKGLPSLEVKKKAAGKA
;
A
#
# COMPACT_ATOMS: atom_id res chain seq x y z
N THR A 1 -32.26 -32.68 43.28
CA THR A 1 -32.42 -31.32 42.72
C THR A 1 -31.04 -30.73 42.53
N SER A 2 -30.45 -30.94 41.36
CA SER A 2 -29.14 -30.41 40.99
C SER A 2 -29.36 -29.47 39.81
N GLY A 3 -29.27 -28.17 40.04
CA GLY A 3 -29.36 -27.15 39.01
C GLY A 3 -27.96 -26.87 38.49
N LYS A 4 -27.69 -27.28 37.25
CA LYS A 4 -26.46 -26.94 36.53
C LYS A 4 -26.74 -25.64 35.77
N ALA A 5 -26.11 -24.55 36.20
CA ALA A 5 -26.13 -23.28 35.48
C ALA A 5 -25.44 -23.48 34.13
N ALA A 6 -26.15 -23.16 33.04
CA ALA A 6 -25.56 -23.01 31.73
C ALA A 6 -24.73 -21.73 31.74
N GLN A 7 -23.45 -21.84 31.38
CA GLN A 7 -22.63 -20.70 31.02
C GLN A 7 -23.08 -20.27 29.63
N ASP A 8 -23.64 -19.07 29.52
CA ASP A 8 -23.79 -18.40 28.23
C ASP A 8 -22.39 -18.02 27.74
N GLU A 9 -21.89 -18.76 26.74
CA GLU A 9 -20.71 -18.36 25.98
C GLU A 9 -21.06 -17.09 25.19
N ALA A 10 -20.27 -16.04 25.38
CA ALA A 10 -20.33 -14.85 24.54
C ALA A 10 -20.08 -15.27 23.08
N PRO A 11 -20.82 -14.71 22.10
CA PRO A 11 -20.64 -15.09 20.71
C PRO A 11 -19.22 -14.73 20.27
N VAL A 12 -18.41 -15.76 20.02
CA VAL A 12 -17.16 -15.64 19.28
C VAL A 12 -17.58 -15.26 17.86
N TYR A 13 -17.36 -14.01 17.48
CA TYR A 13 -17.46 -13.61 16.08
C TYR A 13 -16.31 -14.29 15.34
N GLU A 14 -16.60 -15.43 14.68
CA GLU A 14 -15.72 -15.97 13.66
C GLU A 14 -15.59 -14.90 12.56
N GLN A 15 -14.43 -14.26 12.51
CA GLN A 15 -14.08 -13.38 11.42
C GLN A 15 -14.04 -14.25 10.16
N ASP A 16 -15.08 -14.13 9.35
CA ASP A 16 -15.32 -14.90 8.12
C ASP A 16 -14.01 -15.06 7.33
N ASP A 17 -13.58 -16.30 7.04
CA ASP A 17 -12.32 -16.60 6.34
C ASP A 17 -12.22 -15.87 4.99
N TRP A 18 -13.37 -15.61 4.35
CA TRP A 18 -13.43 -14.84 3.11
C TRP A 18 -13.06 -13.36 3.31
N LEU A 19 -13.31 -12.80 4.50
CA LEU A 19 -13.00 -11.41 4.86
C LEU A 19 -11.49 -11.24 5.11
N LEU A 20 -10.85 -12.27 5.67
CA LEU A 20 -9.39 -12.35 5.79
C LEU A 20 -8.72 -12.53 4.42
N GLU A 21 -9.24 -13.42 3.58
CA GLU A 21 -8.77 -13.61 2.21
C GLU A 21 -8.97 -12.33 1.37
N PHE A 22 -10.13 -11.67 1.50
CA PHE A 22 -10.40 -10.38 0.88
C PHE A 22 -9.43 -9.33 1.36
N SER A 23 -9.19 -9.22 2.67
CA SER A 23 -8.22 -8.28 3.24
C SER A 23 -6.83 -8.53 2.68
N ARG A 24 -6.36 -9.79 2.67
CA ARG A 24 -5.06 -10.18 2.13
C ARG A 24 -4.94 -9.80 0.65
N LEU A 25 -5.91 -10.20 -0.17
CA LEU A 25 -5.92 -9.92 -1.62
C LEU A 25 -6.08 -8.42 -1.90
N PHE A 26 -6.87 -7.70 -1.11
CA PHE A 26 -7.06 -6.26 -1.26
C PHE A 26 -5.77 -5.52 -0.93
N THR A 27 -5.08 -5.86 0.16
CA THR A 27 -3.76 -5.32 0.50
C THR A 27 -2.73 -5.66 -0.57
N GLU A 28 -2.72 -6.89 -1.08
CA GLU A 28 -1.79 -7.35 -2.12
C GLU A 28 -2.00 -6.59 -3.45
N ILE A 29 -3.26 -6.33 -3.83
CA ILE A 29 -3.59 -5.65 -5.08
C ILE A 29 -3.47 -4.12 -4.97
N THR A 30 -3.85 -3.54 -3.83
CA THR A 30 -4.01 -2.08 -3.69
C THR A 30 -2.94 -1.43 -2.83
N GLY A 31 -2.16 -2.21 -2.08
CA GLY A 31 -1.22 -1.71 -1.06
C GLY A 31 -1.91 -1.09 0.16
N LEU A 32 -3.24 -1.15 0.26
CA LEU A 32 -4.02 -0.59 1.36
C LEU A 32 -4.41 -1.69 2.33
N ASP A 33 -4.00 -1.58 3.59
CA ASP A 33 -4.49 -2.46 4.65
C ASP A 33 -5.91 -2.03 5.09
N PRO A 34 -6.95 -2.83 4.79
CA PRO A 34 -8.31 -2.50 5.19
C PRO A 34 -8.55 -2.75 6.68
N THR A 35 -7.59 -3.32 7.42
CA THR A 35 -7.66 -3.55 8.87
C THR A 35 -6.96 -2.50 9.71
N ALA A 36 -6.11 -1.65 9.13
CA ALA A 36 -5.36 -0.62 9.86
C ALA A 36 -6.26 0.31 10.72
N HIS A 37 -7.43 0.70 10.20
CA HIS A 37 -8.39 1.51 10.97
C HIS A 37 -9.01 0.75 12.15
N HIS A 38 -9.09 -0.58 12.08
CA HIS A 38 -9.53 -1.41 13.19
C HIS A 38 -8.49 -1.42 14.31
N GLU A 39 -7.20 -1.37 14.00
CA GLU A 39 -6.15 -1.31 15.02
C GLU A 39 -6.27 -0.05 15.86
N ALA A 40 -6.30 1.14 15.23
CA ALA A 40 -6.45 2.41 15.93
C ALA A 40 -7.78 2.48 16.72
N LEU A 41 -8.87 1.96 16.15
CA LEU A 41 -10.17 1.89 16.84
C LEU A 41 -10.12 0.95 18.06
N ASN A 42 -9.48 -0.21 17.93
CA ASN A 42 -9.29 -1.17 19.01
C ASN A 42 -8.40 -0.60 20.12
N ILE A 43 -7.29 0.06 19.77
CA ILE A 43 -6.44 0.77 20.72
C ILE A 43 -7.26 1.82 21.47
N GLY A 44 -8.02 2.66 20.75
CA GLY A 44 -8.88 3.68 21.38
C GLY A 44 -9.87 3.08 22.37
N THR A 45 -10.48 1.96 22.00
CA THR A 45 -11.44 1.23 22.84
C THR A 45 -10.77 0.60 24.07
N ASP A 46 -9.62 -0.04 23.92
CA ASP A 46 -8.87 -0.65 25.04
C ASP A 46 -8.40 0.42 26.03
N GLN A 47 -7.81 1.51 25.54
CA GLN A 47 -7.34 2.60 26.40
C GLN A 47 -8.51 3.23 27.17
N LEU A 48 -9.66 3.45 26.52
CA LEU A 48 -10.86 3.94 27.18
C LEU A 48 -11.37 2.95 28.25
N GLN A 49 -11.41 1.66 27.94
CA GLN A 49 -11.87 0.63 28.87
C GLN A 49 -10.97 0.52 30.10
N ARG A 50 -9.65 0.69 29.92
CA ARG A 50 -8.67 0.74 31.02
C ARG A 50 -8.81 2.03 31.84
N ALA A 51 -9.05 3.16 31.20
CA ALA A 51 -9.22 4.45 31.87
C ALA A 51 -10.42 4.49 32.83
N ILE A 52 -11.48 3.75 32.52
CA ILE A 52 -12.70 3.69 33.34
C ILE A 52 -12.68 2.58 34.40
N ASP A 53 -11.58 1.85 34.56
CA ASP A 53 -11.46 0.84 35.62
C ASP A 53 -11.54 1.54 36.98
N VAL A 54 -12.56 1.18 37.77
CA VAL A 54 -12.84 1.75 39.11
C VAL A 54 -11.70 1.54 40.11
N LYS A 55 -10.74 0.66 39.81
CA LYS A 55 -9.56 0.41 40.64
C LYS A 55 -8.37 1.32 40.30
N LEU A 56 -8.42 2.03 39.19
CA LEU A 56 -7.34 2.91 38.74
C LEU A 56 -7.43 4.26 39.45
N SER A 57 -6.28 4.84 39.81
CA SER A 57 -6.25 6.22 40.31
C SER A 57 -6.47 7.21 39.17
N ASP A 58 -6.95 8.42 39.50
CA ASP A 58 -7.13 9.48 38.50
C ASP A 58 -5.81 9.85 37.80
N GLU A 59 -4.69 9.83 38.53
CA GLU A 59 -3.34 10.12 38.02
C GLU A 59 -2.90 9.12 36.94
N GLU A 60 -3.30 7.85 37.09
CA GLU A 60 -3.04 6.77 36.13
C GLU A 60 -4.08 6.74 34.99
N ALA A 61 -5.32 7.17 35.25
CA ALA A 61 -6.42 7.13 34.29
C ALA A 61 -6.37 8.25 33.24
N LEU A 62 -6.04 9.48 33.64
CA LEU A 62 -6.08 10.64 32.75
C LEU A 62 -5.22 10.48 31.48
N PRO A 63 -3.97 9.97 31.54
CA PRO A 63 -3.18 9.74 30.34
C PRO A 63 -3.77 8.70 29.37
N LEU A 64 -4.59 7.76 29.87
CA LEU A 64 -5.24 6.75 29.02
C LEU A 64 -6.39 7.36 28.21
N PHE A 65 -7.10 8.35 28.75
CA PHE A 65 -8.11 9.09 27.98
C PHE A 65 -7.49 9.89 26.84
N ASP A 66 -6.32 10.50 27.05
CA ASP A 66 -5.60 11.21 25.99
C ASP A 66 -5.17 10.23 24.88
N LYS A 67 -4.61 9.07 25.25
CA LYS A 67 -4.26 7.99 24.31
C LYS A 67 -5.47 7.49 23.53
N ALA A 68 -6.60 7.28 24.22
CA ALA A 68 -7.84 6.89 23.57
C ALA A 68 -8.32 7.95 22.57
N SER A 69 -8.28 9.23 22.96
CA SER A 69 -8.67 10.35 22.09
C SER A 69 -7.80 10.42 20.83
N GLU A 70 -6.48 10.31 20.96
CA GLU A 70 -5.58 10.30 19.82
C GLU A 70 -5.80 9.10 18.89
N ALA A 71 -6.04 7.91 19.45
CA ALA A 71 -6.33 6.72 18.66
C ALA A 71 -7.67 6.83 17.90
N PHE A 72 -8.72 7.40 18.51
CA PHE A 72 -9.98 7.65 17.80
C PHE A 72 -9.85 8.73 16.71
N LYS A 73 -9.02 9.76 16.93
CA LYS A 73 -8.71 10.76 15.89
C LYS A 73 -7.99 10.11 14.71
N GLU A 74 -7.05 9.20 14.96
CA GLU A 74 -6.37 8.42 13.90
C GLU A 74 -7.37 7.60 13.10
N ALA A 75 -8.18 6.77 13.76
CA ALA A 75 -9.18 5.95 13.10
C ALA A 75 -10.18 6.79 12.26
N THR A 76 -10.55 7.97 12.76
CA THR A 76 -11.44 8.89 12.03
C THR A 76 -10.74 9.51 10.81
N CYS A 77 -9.49 9.92 10.96
CA CYS A 77 -8.66 10.42 9.86
C CYS A 77 -8.55 9.39 8.75
N ASP A 78 -8.19 8.14 9.07
CA ASP A 78 -8.04 7.07 8.09
C ASP A 78 -9.36 6.74 7.40
N SER A 79 -10.46 6.70 8.16
CA SER A 79 -11.80 6.49 7.58
C SER A 79 -12.18 7.59 6.57
N MET A 80 -11.81 8.85 6.84
CA MET A 80 -12.02 9.95 5.89
C MET A 80 -11.15 9.79 4.64
N VAL A 81 -9.89 9.36 4.78
CA VAL A 81 -9.02 9.06 3.63
C VAL A 81 -9.62 7.93 2.79
N GLN A 82 -10.07 6.84 3.40
CA GLN A 82 -10.69 5.74 2.65
C GLN A 82 -11.96 6.18 1.93
N TRP A 83 -12.78 7.03 2.56
CA TRP A 83 -13.93 7.63 1.89
C TRP A 83 -13.51 8.49 0.68
N GLY A 84 -12.44 9.28 0.81
CA GLY A 84 -11.87 10.02 -0.33
C GLY A 84 -11.44 9.08 -1.47
N ASN A 85 -10.76 7.98 -1.15
CA ASN A 85 -10.31 6.98 -2.13
C ASN A 85 -11.48 6.39 -2.93
N VAL A 86 -12.64 6.17 -2.30
CA VAL A 86 -13.86 5.69 -2.99
C VAL A 86 -14.25 6.62 -4.14
N HIS A 87 -14.17 7.93 -3.96
CA HIS A 87 -14.46 8.89 -5.03
C HIS A 87 -13.44 8.79 -6.18
N ILE A 88 -12.16 8.62 -5.87
CA ILE A 88 -11.09 8.51 -6.87
C ILE A 88 -11.26 7.24 -7.71
N ILE A 89 -11.46 6.10 -7.05
CA ILE A 89 -11.67 4.80 -7.69
C ILE A 89 -12.97 4.81 -8.51
N LYS A 90 -14.04 5.45 -8.02
CA LYS A 90 -15.29 5.60 -8.76
C LYS A 90 -15.09 6.40 -10.05
N ALA A 91 -14.35 7.51 -9.99
CA ALA A 91 -14.03 8.34 -11.15
C ALA A 91 -13.25 7.53 -12.21
N ASP A 92 -12.21 6.81 -11.78
CA ASP A 92 -11.44 5.93 -12.66
C ASP A 92 -12.33 4.84 -13.28
N ARG A 93 -13.13 4.14 -12.48
CA ARG A 93 -14.01 3.09 -13.01
C ARG A 93 -15.00 3.58 -14.06
N GLN A 94 -15.52 4.79 -13.90
CA GLN A 94 -16.39 5.43 -14.90
C GLN A 94 -15.62 5.76 -16.18
N ALA A 95 -14.40 6.28 -16.07
CA ALA A 95 -13.53 6.54 -17.21
C ALA A 95 -13.16 5.24 -17.96
N GLN A 96 -12.74 4.21 -17.23
CA GLN A 96 -12.40 2.90 -17.77
C GLN A 96 -13.61 2.25 -18.48
N ALA A 97 -14.82 2.44 -17.97
CA ALA A 97 -16.03 1.96 -18.64
C ALA A 97 -16.23 2.60 -20.02
N ILE A 98 -15.90 3.88 -20.19
CA ILE A 98 -15.95 4.56 -21.50
C ILE A 98 -14.83 4.04 -22.40
N LEU A 99 -13.60 3.97 -21.90
CA LEU A 99 -12.43 3.52 -22.65
C LEU A 99 -12.60 2.09 -23.17
N ARG A 100 -13.21 1.18 -22.39
CA ARG A 100 -13.53 -0.19 -22.81
C ARG A 100 -14.51 -0.28 -23.97
N THR A 101 -15.27 0.78 -24.26
CA THR A 101 -16.12 0.84 -25.47
C THR A 101 -15.35 1.29 -26.73
N GLY A 102 -14.04 1.50 -26.63
CA GLY A 102 -13.19 2.05 -27.69
C GLY A 102 -13.36 3.55 -27.91
N LYS A 103 -14.10 4.24 -27.02
CA LYS A 103 -14.35 5.68 -27.12
C LYS A 103 -13.33 6.47 -26.29
N PRO A 104 -12.81 7.60 -26.80
CA PRO A 104 -11.99 8.50 -25.99
C PRO A 104 -12.85 9.17 -24.92
N LEU A 105 -12.20 9.64 -23.85
CA LEU A 105 -12.83 10.48 -22.84
C LEU A 105 -13.08 11.88 -23.42
N ASP A 106 -14.35 12.27 -23.50
CA ASP A 106 -14.73 13.63 -23.87
C ASP A 106 -14.60 14.60 -22.67
N ASN A 107 -14.75 15.89 -22.93
CA ASN A 107 -14.67 16.91 -21.87
C ASN A 107 -15.72 16.71 -20.77
N LYS A 108 -16.89 16.15 -21.09
CA LYS A 108 -17.96 15.91 -20.11
C LYS A 108 -17.57 14.79 -19.15
N ALA A 109 -16.96 13.71 -19.65
CA ALA A 109 -16.43 12.63 -18.85
C ALA A 109 -15.29 13.13 -17.96
N ILE A 110 -14.35 13.92 -18.51
CA ILE A 110 -13.26 14.52 -17.74
C ILE A 110 -13.81 15.44 -16.64
N ASP A 111 -14.78 16.30 -16.95
CA ASP A 111 -15.38 17.19 -15.93
C ASP A 111 -16.17 16.41 -14.87
N ALA A 112 -16.75 15.25 -15.20
CA ALA A 112 -17.36 14.36 -14.21
C ALA A 112 -16.29 13.74 -13.29
N MET A 113 -15.16 13.30 -13.84
CA MET A 113 -14.04 12.81 -13.02
C MET A 113 -13.53 13.90 -12.08
N MET A 114 -13.36 15.13 -12.57
CA MET A 114 -12.89 16.25 -11.75
C MET A 114 -13.84 16.56 -10.59
N LYS A 115 -15.17 16.41 -10.77
CA LYS A 115 -16.13 16.58 -9.68
C LYS A 115 -16.00 15.52 -8.61
N GLU A 116 -15.80 14.25 -8.99
CA GLU A 116 -15.54 13.18 -8.02
C GLU A 116 -14.20 13.43 -7.30
N PHE A 117 -13.17 13.90 -8.01
CA PHE A 117 -11.91 14.31 -7.40
C PHE A 117 -12.09 15.45 -6.38
N ASP A 118 -12.96 16.42 -6.65
CA ASP A 118 -13.27 17.49 -5.69
C ASP A 118 -13.99 16.98 -4.44
N GLU A 119 -14.86 15.97 -4.56
CA GLU A 119 -15.45 15.30 -3.38
C GLU A 119 -14.40 14.51 -2.59
N GLY A 120 -13.48 13.81 -3.28
CA GLY A 120 -12.35 13.12 -2.64
C GLY A 120 -11.43 14.10 -1.89
N GLU A 121 -11.09 15.23 -2.50
CA GLU A 121 -10.30 16.28 -1.86
C GLU A 121 -10.94 16.78 -0.57
N LYS A 122 -12.26 17.03 -0.56
CA LYS A 122 -12.95 17.48 0.66
C LYS A 122 -12.72 16.50 1.81
N LYS A 123 -12.74 15.20 1.55
CA LYS A 123 -12.51 14.16 2.56
C LYS A 123 -11.07 14.15 3.06
N TYR A 124 -10.08 14.28 2.18
CA TYR A 124 -8.68 14.41 2.62
C TYR A 124 -8.44 15.69 3.43
N GLN A 125 -9.07 16.80 3.05
CA GLN A 125 -8.98 18.06 3.78
C GLN A 125 -9.70 17.99 5.14
N GLU A 126 -10.83 17.29 5.25
CA GLU A 126 -11.50 17.00 6.52
C GLU A 126 -10.58 16.15 7.42
N ALA A 127 -9.91 15.14 6.87
CA ALA A 127 -8.94 14.32 7.61
C ALA A 127 -7.79 15.17 8.18
N LEU A 128 -7.23 16.09 7.37
CA LEU A 128 -6.18 17.02 7.82
C LEU A 128 -6.66 18.06 8.85
N LYS A 129 -7.96 18.35 8.95
CA LYS A 129 -8.48 19.19 10.05
C LYS A 129 -8.51 18.44 11.37
N ILE A 130 -8.74 17.13 11.34
CA ILE A 130 -8.72 16.27 12.52
C ILE A 130 -7.27 16.00 12.95
N LYS A 131 -6.42 15.60 12.00
CA LYS A 131 -5.00 15.32 12.21
C LYS A 131 -4.12 16.07 11.20
N PRO A 132 -3.65 17.29 11.55
CA PRO A 132 -2.88 18.14 10.64
C PRO A 132 -1.56 17.55 10.12
N ASN A 133 -0.99 16.60 10.87
CA ASN A 133 0.23 15.88 10.54
C ASN A 133 -0.04 14.47 9.96
N SER A 134 -1.25 14.15 9.50
CA SER A 134 -1.51 12.87 8.82
C SER A 134 -0.70 12.76 7.52
N ALA A 135 0.28 11.85 7.51
CA ALA A 135 1.08 11.54 6.33
C ALA A 135 0.21 10.95 5.21
N THR A 136 -0.69 10.03 5.57
CA THR A 136 -1.61 9.36 4.64
C THR A 136 -2.52 10.37 3.93
N ALA A 137 -3.18 11.27 4.67
CA ALA A 137 -4.07 12.26 4.05
C ALA A 137 -3.31 13.25 3.15
N ALA A 138 -2.10 13.66 3.55
CA ALA A 138 -1.24 14.50 2.71
C ALA A 138 -0.77 13.74 1.45
N GLY A 139 -0.37 12.47 1.58
CA GLY A 139 0.03 11.63 0.45
C GLY A 139 -1.11 11.43 -0.56
N SER A 140 -2.32 11.17 -0.07
CA SER A 140 -3.53 11.05 -0.90
C SER A 140 -3.86 12.34 -1.67
N LEU A 141 -3.60 13.52 -1.11
CA LEU A 141 -3.73 14.79 -1.84
C LEU A 141 -2.70 14.93 -2.95
N GLY A 142 -1.45 14.50 -2.71
CA GLY A 142 -0.41 14.46 -3.74
C GLY A 142 -0.78 13.53 -4.90
N GLN A 143 -1.26 12.33 -4.57
CA GLN A 143 -1.76 11.37 -5.57
C GLN A 143 -2.97 11.93 -6.33
N LEU A 144 -3.90 12.59 -5.63
CA LEU A 144 -5.08 13.20 -6.26
C LEU A 144 -4.70 14.27 -7.30
N ASP A 145 -3.72 15.11 -6.99
CA ASP A 145 -3.25 16.10 -7.95
C ASP A 145 -2.58 15.45 -9.16
N TRP A 146 -1.92 14.30 -8.99
CA TRP A 146 -1.46 13.49 -10.11
C TRP A 146 -2.65 12.94 -10.95
N GLU A 147 -3.68 12.38 -10.32
CA GLU A 147 -4.88 11.90 -11.03
C GLU A 147 -5.59 13.02 -11.82
N ARG A 148 -5.67 14.23 -11.25
CA ARG A 148 -6.17 15.43 -11.95
C ARG A 148 -5.31 15.78 -13.16
N ALA A 149 -3.98 15.71 -13.01
CA ALA A 149 -3.06 15.93 -14.11
C ALA A 149 -3.31 14.91 -15.23
N LYS A 150 -3.39 13.61 -14.90
CA LYS A 150 -3.66 12.52 -15.84
C LYS A 150 -4.96 12.73 -16.62
N ALA A 151 -6.06 13.03 -15.92
CA ALA A 151 -7.35 13.29 -16.55
C ALA A 151 -7.29 14.49 -17.52
N ARG A 152 -6.65 15.60 -17.12
CA ARG A 152 -6.54 16.80 -17.96
C ARG A 152 -5.65 16.58 -19.17
N MET A 153 -4.53 15.89 -19.02
CA MET A 153 -3.63 15.58 -20.14
C MET A 153 -4.11 14.44 -21.03
N GLY A 154 -5.07 13.64 -20.56
CA GLY A 154 -5.58 12.46 -21.28
C GLY A 154 -4.70 11.23 -21.11
N TYR A 155 -3.83 11.21 -20.10
CA TYR A 155 -2.98 10.06 -19.76
C TYR A 155 -3.75 9.10 -18.85
N ILE A 156 -4.81 8.49 -19.38
CA ILE A 156 -5.58 7.43 -18.70
C ILE A 156 -5.40 6.14 -19.50
N VAL A 157 -4.55 5.25 -18.98
CA VAL A 157 -4.24 3.97 -19.62
C VAL A 157 -5.44 3.03 -19.46
N PRO A 158 -6.02 2.52 -20.57
CA PRO A 158 -7.11 1.56 -20.49
C PRO A 158 -6.68 0.28 -19.77
N THR A 159 -7.45 -0.15 -18.77
CA THR A 159 -7.18 -1.40 -18.05
C THR A 159 -7.79 -2.58 -18.80
N ASN A 160 -6.97 -3.59 -19.10
CA ASN A 160 -7.38 -4.84 -19.74
C ASN A 160 -7.90 -5.85 -18.69
N CYS A 161 -9.15 -5.66 -18.23
CA CYS A 161 -9.76 -6.53 -17.22
C CYS A 161 -10.30 -7.87 -17.77
N ASP A 162 -10.47 -7.99 -19.09
CA ASP A 162 -11.17 -9.12 -19.73
C ASP A 162 -10.23 -10.22 -20.24
N VAL A 163 -8.92 -10.11 -19.98
CA VAL A 163 -7.96 -11.07 -20.49
C VAL A 163 -7.78 -12.17 -19.45
N LYS A 164 -8.26 -13.39 -19.76
CA LYS A 164 -7.73 -14.63 -19.18
C LYS A 164 -6.32 -14.87 -19.73
N ALA A 165 -5.45 -13.87 -19.61
CA ALA A 165 -4.06 -13.93 -20.02
C ALA A 165 -3.26 -14.53 -18.88
N ASP A 166 -2.21 -15.28 -19.24
CA ASP A 166 -1.10 -15.47 -18.34
C ASP A 166 -0.41 -14.11 -18.05
N GLU A 167 0.44 -14.09 -17.03
CA GLU A 167 1.09 -12.88 -16.53
C GLU A 167 1.90 -12.14 -17.61
N GLU A 168 2.50 -12.88 -18.54
CA GLU A 168 3.32 -12.33 -19.62
C GLU A 168 2.46 -11.61 -20.66
N ALA A 169 1.36 -12.22 -21.10
CA ALA A 169 0.42 -11.58 -22.02
C ALA A 169 -0.27 -10.36 -21.38
N PHE A 170 -0.54 -10.38 -20.06
CA PHE A 170 -1.05 -9.21 -19.36
C PHE A 170 -0.03 -8.05 -19.36
N LYS A 171 1.23 -8.35 -19.06
CA LYS A 171 2.32 -7.36 -19.05
C LYS A 171 2.57 -6.76 -20.43
N GLU A 172 2.57 -7.58 -21.48
CA GLU A 172 2.73 -7.11 -22.86
C GLU A 172 1.56 -6.18 -23.26
N ALA A 173 0.32 -6.61 -22.98
CA ALA A 173 -0.86 -5.82 -23.31
C ALA A 173 -0.90 -4.49 -22.54
N ASN A 174 -0.52 -4.48 -21.27
CA ASN A 174 -0.40 -3.26 -20.48
C ASN A 174 0.69 -2.32 -21.04
N THR A 175 1.85 -2.88 -21.40
CA THR A 175 2.94 -2.10 -22.02
C THR A 175 2.51 -1.47 -23.34
N ALA A 176 1.76 -2.21 -24.17
CA ALA A 176 1.20 -1.70 -25.41
C ALA A 176 0.19 -0.57 -25.16
N ALA A 177 -0.71 -0.73 -24.19
CA ALA A 177 -1.70 0.29 -23.82
C ALA A 177 -1.04 1.58 -23.31
N VAL A 178 0.02 1.48 -22.51
CA VAL A 178 0.82 2.64 -22.06
C VAL A 178 1.42 3.36 -23.26
N ARG A 179 2.10 2.65 -24.18
CA ARG A 179 2.71 3.25 -25.37
C ARG A 179 1.68 3.93 -26.27
N GLU A 180 0.55 3.27 -26.50
CA GLU A 180 -0.55 3.83 -27.29
C GLU A 180 -1.08 5.12 -26.65
N THR A 181 -1.31 5.12 -25.33
CA THR A 181 -1.79 6.29 -24.59
C THR A 181 -0.78 7.45 -24.67
N LEU A 182 0.51 7.17 -24.44
CA LEU A 182 1.59 8.16 -24.53
C LEU A 182 1.68 8.79 -25.93
N SER A 183 1.54 8.01 -26.99
CA SER A 183 1.61 8.51 -28.38
C SER A 183 0.48 9.50 -28.76
N LYS A 184 -0.61 9.53 -27.97
CA LYS A 184 -1.76 10.40 -28.19
C LYS A 184 -1.71 11.69 -27.36
N LEU A 185 -0.66 11.89 -26.55
CA LEU A 185 -0.54 13.06 -25.70
C LEU A 185 -0.27 14.32 -26.52
N GLU A 186 -0.95 15.40 -26.16
CA GLU A 186 -0.76 16.71 -26.77
C GLU A 186 0.03 17.63 -25.83
N PRO A 187 1.15 18.25 -26.27
CA PRO A 187 1.97 19.11 -25.43
C PRO A 187 1.18 20.21 -24.72
N LYS A 188 0.18 20.79 -25.40
CA LYS A 188 -0.70 21.82 -24.82
C LYS A 188 -1.50 21.32 -23.62
N ARG A 189 -2.00 20.08 -23.66
CA ARG A 189 -2.74 19.50 -22.53
C ARG A 189 -1.81 19.13 -21.39
N VAL A 190 -0.60 18.67 -21.70
CA VAL A 190 0.46 18.42 -20.71
C VAL A 190 0.85 19.73 -19.98
N ASP A 191 0.99 20.84 -20.71
CA ASP A 191 1.27 22.17 -20.13
C ASP A 191 0.16 22.64 -19.17
N GLN A 192 -1.10 22.40 -19.53
CA GLN A 192 -2.24 22.72 -18.67
C GLN A 192 -2.28 21.86 -17.39
N ALA A 193 -1.76 20.63 -17.46
CA ALA A 193 -1.69 19.72 -16.33
C ALA A 193 -0.50 20.00 -15.41
N LYS A 194 0.56 20.65 -15.91
CA LYS A 194 1.79 20.96 -15.16
C LYS A 194 1.55 21.68 -13.82
N LYS A 195 0.52 22.52 -13.75
CA LYS A 195 0.15 23.23 -12.51
C LYS A 195 -0.19 22.29 -11.33
N TYR A 196 -0.71 21.09 -11.61
CA TYR A 196 -1.01 20.10 -10.58
C TYR A 196 0.27 19.42 -10.08
N ILE A 197 1.26 19.25 -10.97
CA ILE A 197 2.56 18.71 -10.63
C ILE A 197 3.34 19.72 -9.77
N ASP A 198 3.53 20.93 -10.28
CA ASP A 198 4.40 21.93 -9.65
C ASP A 198 3.88 22.41 -8.29
N ASN A 199 2.56 22.60 -8.16
CA ASN A 199 1.97 23.19 -6.97
C ASN A 199 1.35 22.17 -6.02
N GLY A 200 0.86 21.05 -6.57
CA GLY A 200 0.08 20.04 -5.86
C GLY A 200 0.96 18.90 -5.38
N VAL A 201 1.39 18.07 -6.33
CA VAL A 201 2.21 16.87 -6.11
C VAL A 201 3.40 17.18 -5.21
N SER A 202 4.28 18.10 -5.61
CA SER A 202 5.51 18.38 -4.85
C SER A 202 5.23 18.89 -3.43
N LYS A 203 4.24 19.76 -3.26
CA LYS A 203 3.85 20.31 -1.95
C LYS A 203 3.33 19.24 -1.01
N TRP A 204 2.40 18.41 -1.50
CA TRP A 204 1.71 17.43 -0.68
C TRP A 204 2.60 16.25 -0.32
N PHE A 205 3.41 15.73 -1.26
CA PHE A 205 4.38 14.69 -0.94
C PHE A 205 5.48 15.17 0.01
N ALA A 206 5.93 16.42 -0.10
CA ALA A 206 6.87 16.99 0.88
C ALA A 206 6.26 17.05 2.29
N LYS A 207 5.01 17.50 2.42
CA LYS A 207 4.28 17.49 3.69
C LYS A 207 4.10 16.07 4.22
N ALA A 208 3.65 15.14 3.39
CA ALA A 208 3.44 13.75 3.76
C ALA A 208 4.73 13.09 4.27
N LEU A 209 5.85 13.35 3.59
CA LEU A 209 7.15 12.80 3.97
C LEU A 209 7.65 13.39 5.31
N ALA A 210 7.47 14.69 5.53
CA ALA A 210 7.82 15.32 6.80
C ALA A 210 7.01 14.71 7.96
N SER A 211 5.69 14.60 7.78
CA SER A 211 4.79 13.93 8.72
C SER A 211 5.19 12.48 9.01
N ALA A 212 5.47 11.70 7.97
CA ALA A 212 5.82 10.28 8.10
C ALA A 212 7.14 10.10 8.87
N LYS A 213 8.13 10.96 8.61
CA LYS A 213 9.42 10.95 9.31
C LYS A 213 9.26 11.30 10.79
N GLU A 214 8.48 12.33 11.09
CA GLU A 214 8.17 12.72 12.48
C GLU A 214 7.51 11.58 13.26
N SER A 215 6.51 10.93 12.68
CA SER A 215 5.86 9.76 13.31
C SER A 215 6.82 8.58 13.46
N HIS A 216 7.64 8.29 12.45
CA HIS A 216 8.61 7.20 12.50
C HIS A 216 9.68 7.43 13.60
N GLU A 217 10.19 8.64 13.74
CA GLU A 217 11.14 9.00 14.79
C GLU A 217 10.51 8.91 16.18
N SER A 218 9.27 9.39 16.34
CA SER A 218 8.51 9.28 17.60
C SER A 218 8.32 7.82 18.00
N ASN A 219 7.87 6.96 17.09
CA ASN A 219 7.63 5.55 17.36
C ASN A 219 8.93 4.82 17.75
N LYS A 220 10.02 5.11 17.05
CA LYS A 220 11.35 4.53 17.36
C LYS A 220 11.84 4.95 18.75
N ALA A 221 11.59 6.19 19.16
CA ALA A 221 11.95 6.67 20.49
C ALA A 221 11.11 5.99 21.59
N GLU A 222 9.81 5.78 21.35
CA GLU A 222 8.92 5.09 22.28
C GLU A 222 9.30 3.61 22.43
N GLU A 223 9.59 2.91 21.33
CA GLU A 223 10.05 1.52 21.34
C GLU A 223 11.38 1.37 22.10
N ALA A 224 12.34 2.28 21.88
CA ALA A 224 13.61 2.28 22.59
C ALA A 224 13.43 2.51 24.10
N ALA A 225 12.56 3.44 24.50
CA ALA A 225 12.25 3.71 25.90
C ALA A 225 11.58 2.49 26.58
N ALA A 226 10.65 1.83 25.88
CA ALA A 226 9.99 0.61 26.37
C ALA A 226 11.00 -0.55 26.53
N ALA A 227 11.86 -0.77 25.54
CA ALA A 227 12.91 -1.79 25.61
C ALA A 227 13.87 -1.55 26.79
N GLN A 228 14.26 -0.28 27.01
CA GLN A 228 15.11 0.10 28.14
C GLN A 228 14.43 -0.14 29.49
N ALA A 229 13.13 0.16 29.62
CA ALA A 229 12.36 -0.09 30.83
C ALA A 229 12.23 -1.59 31.16
N GLU A 230 12.19 -2.45 30.13
CA GLU A 230 12.16 -3.90 30.28
C GLU A 230 13.54 -4.56 30.40
N GLY A 231 14.63 -3.77 30.33
CA GLY A 231 16.00 -4.29 30.34
C GLY A 231 16.34 -5.15 29.11
N LYS A 232 15.63 -4.97 28.00
CA LYS A 232 15.87 -5.67 26.74
C LYS A 232 16.75 -4.83 25.83
N GLU A 233 17.77 -5.44 25.24
CA GLU A 233 18.47 -4.86 24.09
C GLU A 233 17.70 -5.21 22.81
N LEU A 234 17.42 -4.20 22.00
CA LEU A 234 16.87 -4.39 20.66
C LEU A 234 17.94 -5.07 19.78
N PRO A 235 17.58 -6.15 19.05
CA PRO A 235 18.53 -6.82 18.17
C PRO A 235 19.01 -5.86 17.08
N ALA A 236 20.32 -5.88 16.79
CA ALA A 236 20.88 -5.14 15.68
C ALA A 236 20.33 -5.71 14.37
N LYS A 237 19.65 -4.86 13.58
CA LYS A 237 19.22 -5.20 12.23
C LYS A 237 20.40 -5.08 11.28
N THR A 238 20.47 -5.99 10.30
CA THR A 238 21.35 -5.84 9.15
C THR A 238 20.87 -4.68 8.27
N ALA A 239 21.75 -4.14 7.41
CA ALA A 239 21.38 -3.08 6.49
C ALA A 239 20.20 -3.47 5.56
N GLU A 240 20.11 -4.75 5.20
CA GLU A 240 19.05 -5.30 4.36
C GLU A 240 17.70 -5.35 5.10
N GLU A 241 17.70 -5.77 6.37
CA GLU A 241 16.51 -5.74 7.22
C GLU A 241 16.04 -4.31 7.52
N GLU A 242 16.97 -3.36 7.67
CA GLU A 242 16.64 -1.94 7.82
C GLU A 242 15.99 -1.39 6.55
N ALA A 243 16.53 -1.70 5.37
CA ALA A 243 15.95 -1.29 4.08
C ALA A 243 14.55 -1.88 3.87
N SER A 244 14.37 -3.17 4.16
CA SER A 244 13.07 -3.85 4.08
C SER A 244 12.04 -3.29 5.07
N THR A 245 12.47 -2.98 6.31
CA THR A 245 11.63 -2.31 7.31
C THR A 245 11.22 -0.92 6.82
N LEU A 246 12.17 -0.15 6.26
CA LEU A 246 11.89 1.19 5.74
C LEU A 246 10.90 1.14 4.57
N LEU A 247 11.05 0.18 3.66
CA LEU A 247 10.21 0.01 2.47
C LEU A 247 8.74 -0.22 2.83
N THR A 248 8.47 -0.97 3.90
CA THR A 248 7.11 -1.25 4.39
C THR A 248 6.57 -0.20 5.35
N SER A 249 7.38 0.77 5.77
CA SER A 249 6.96 1.87 6.64
C SER A 249 6.15 2.93 5.89
N HIS A 250 5.47 3.82 6.64
CA HIS A 250 4.82 5.01 6.06
C HIS A 250 5.80 5.91 5.29
N VAL A 251 7.06 6.00 5.72
CA VAL A 251 8.09 6.80 5.02
C VAL A 251 8.38 6.16 3.65
N GLY A 252 8.64 4.86 3.62
CA GLY A 252 8.89 4.11 2.39
C GLY A 252 7.71 4.20 1.42
N ASN A 253 6.49 4.00 1.91
CA ASN A 253 5.26 4.09 1.10
C ASN A 253 5.13 5.47 0.42
N ILE A 254 5.27 6.57 1.17
CA ILE A 254 5.21 7.93 0.62
C ILE A 254 6.30 8.18 -0.43
N LEU A 255 7.51 7.68 -0.20
CA LEU A 255 8.62 7.80 -1.15
C LEU A 255 8.36 7.00 -2.43
N VAL A 256 7.85 5.77 -2.32
CA VAL A 256 7.46 4.95 -3.47
C VAL A 256 6.34 5.61 -4.26
N MET A 257 5.29 6.12 -3.59
CA MET A 257 4.20 6.84 -4.25
C MET A 257 4.72 8.06 -5.03
N HIS A 258 5.58 8.87 -4.41
CA HIS A 258 6.16 10.03 -5.09
C HIS A 258 7.07 9.62 -6.25
N GLY A 259 7.89 8.57 -6.06
CA GLY A 259 8.74 8.00 -7.10
C GLY A 259 7.92 7.52 -8.31
N ASN A 260 6.78 6.85 -8.08
CA ASN A 260 5.88 6.41 -9.14
C ASN A 260 5.31 7.59 -9.95
N VAL A 261 4.88 8.66 -9.28
CA VAL A 261 4.40 9.88 -9.96
C VAL A 261 5.51 10.50 -10.82
N LEU A 262 6.74 10.58 -10.30
CA LEU A 262 7.89 11.11 -11.06
C LEU A 262 8.26 10.20 -12.23
N TYR A 263 8.23 8.88 -12.05
CA TYR A 263 8.48 7.91 -13.10
C TYR A 263 7.46 8.05 -14.24
N GLU A 264 6.16 8.07 -13.92
CA GLU A 264 5.12 8.28 -14.93
C GLU A 264 5.23 9.66 -15.60
N TRP A 265 5.56 10.70 -14.82
CA TRP A 265 5.77 12.04 -15.37
C TRP A 265 6.96 12.10 -16.33
N SER A 266 8.04 11.36 -16.07
CA SER A 266 9.17 11.25 -16.99
C SER A 266 8.77 10.58 -18.31
N GLN A 267 7.90 9.56 -18.27
CA GLN A 267 7.33 8.92 -19.46
C GLN A 267 6.52 9.91 -20.31
N VAL A 268 5.68 10.72 -19.64
CA VAL A 268 4.88 11.76 -20.30
C VAL A 268 5.78 12.79 -20.99
N GLN A 269 6.81 13.28 -20.30
CA GLN A 269 7.73 14.27 -20.83
C GLN A 269 8.55 13.73 -22.01
N ALA A 270 8.97 12.47 -21.94
CA ALA A 270 9.62 11.78 -23.04
C ALA A 270 8.71 11.67 -24.27
N ALA A 271 7.45 11.29 -24.07
CA ALA A 271 6.47 11.12 -25.16
C ALA A 271 6.22 12.41 -25.95
N ILE A 272 6.33 13.57 -25.31
CA ILE A 272 6.23 14.88 -25.96
C ILE A 272 7.59 15.51 -26.31
N SER A 273 8.65 14.69 -26.37
CA SER A 273 10.01 15.09 -26.76
C SER A 273 10.62 16.21 -25.90
N ARG A 274 10.34 16.20 -24.60
CA ARG A 274 10.93 17.14 -23.62
C ARG A 274 11.96 16.44 -22.75
N ASP A 275 12.70 17.24 -21.98
CA ASP A 275 13.66 16.71 -21.03
C ASP A 275 12.95 15.90 -19.93
N TRP A 276 13.25 14.61 -19.90
CA TRP A 276 12.63 13.61 -19.02
C TRP A 276 13.64 12.98 -18.07
N ARG A 277 14.94 13.04 -18.40
CA ARG A 277 15.98 12.30 -17.69
C ARG A 277 16.15 12.78 -16.24
N PRO A 278 16.22 14.09 -15.95
CA PRO A 278 16.31 14.56 -14.56
C PRO A 278 15.11 14.15 -13.71
N ILE A 279 13.93 14.05 -14.31
CA ILE A 279 12.71 13.62 -13.61
C ILE A 279 12.80 12.13 -13.25
N LEU A 280 13.27 11.31 -14.19
CA LEU A 280 13.48 9.88 -13.94
C LEU A 280 14.57 9.65 -12.89
N ASP A 281 15.66 10.41 -12.93
CA ASP A 281 16.73 10.32 -11.94
C ASP A 281 16.18 10.65 -10.53
N SER A 282 15.33 11.69 -10.40
CA SER A 282 14.62 11.96 -9.14
C SER A 282 13.67 10.84 -8.71
N ALA A 283 13.00 10.16 -9.65
CA ALA A 283 12.15 9.00 -9.32
C ALA A 283 12.99 7.86 -8.71
N VAL A 284 14.13 7.56 -9.34
CA VAL A 284 15.08 6.54 -8.88
C VAL A 284 15.64 6.88 -7.50
N GLU A 285 15.99 8.15 -7.25
CA GLU A 285 16.42 8.60 -5.93
C GLU A 285 15.34 8.33 -4.86
N LYS A 286 14.06 8.57 -5.17
CA LYS A 286 12.96 8.30 -4.23
C LYS A 286 12.79 6.81 -3.95
N PHE A 287 12.93 5.94 -4.96
CA PHE A 287 12.88 4.49 -4.74
C PHE A 287 14.05 4.00 -3.88
N ARG A 288 15.27 4.51 -4.10
CA ARG A 288 16.43 4.20 -3.25
C ARG A 288 16.24 4.70 -1.82
N GLU A 289 15.76 5.93 -1.64
CA GLU A 289 15.43 6.47 -0.33
C GLU A 289 14.36 5.64 0.38
N ALA A 290 13.47 4.98 -0.36
CA ALA A 290 12.47 4.09 0.20
C ALA A 290 13.03 2.72 0.62
N GLY A 291 14.27 2.40 0.26
CA GLY A 291 14.87 1.08 0.50
C GLY A 291 14.56 0.04 -0.58
N ALA A 292 14.08 0.45 -1.76
CA ALA A 292 13.87 -0.48 -2.87
C ALA A 292 15.20 -1.03 -3.40
N GLY A 293 15.23 -2.32 -3.75
CA GLY A 293 16.44 -2.98 -4.26
C GLY A 293 16.81 -2.51 -5.66
N GLU A 294 18.12 -2.46 -5.97
CA GLU A 294 18.58 -2.05 -7.30
C GLU A 294 18.07 -2.97 -8.42
N ALA A 295 17.85 -4.25 -8.14
CA ALA A 295 17.28 -5.19 -9.12
C ALA A 295 15.84 -4.81 -9.52
N GLU A 296 15.01 -4.39 -8.56
CA GLU A 296 13.62 -3.97 -8.78
C GLU A 296 13.57 -2.62 -9.51
N ILE A 297 14.39 -1.66 -9.09
CA ILE A 297 14.55 -0.37 -9.76
C ILE A 297 14.96 -0.60 -11.22
N ARG A 298 15.95 -1.45 -11.46
CA ARG A 298 16.42 -1.80 -12.80
C ARG A 298 15.35 -2.47 -13.64
N ALA A 299 14.55 -3.36 -13.07
CA ALA A 299 13.42 -3.99 -13.74
C ALA A 299 12.36 -2.95 -14.15
N ALA A 300 12.08 -1.95 -13.30
CA ALA A 300 11.18 -0.85 -13.64
C ALA A 300 11.74 0.01 -14.78
N LEU A 301 13.04 0.35 -14.75
CA LEU A 301 13.70 1.15 -15.79
C LEU A 301 13.68 0.50 -17.18
N LYS A 302 13.75 -0.83 -17.25
CA LYS A 302 13.58 -1.59 -18.51
C LYS A 302 12.21 -1.39 -19.16
N ASN A 303 11.19 -1.01 -18.39
CA ASN A 303 9.84 -0.74 -18.90
C ASN A 303 9.65 0.75 -19.29
N HIS A 304 10.64 1.60 -19.11
CA HIS A 304 10.57 2.99 -19.52
C HIS A 304 10.53 3.10 -21.05
N SER A 305 9.75 4.03 -21.61
CA SER A 305 9.62 4.26 -23.05
C SER A 305 10.94 4.65 -23.73
N GLN A 306 11.90 5.11 -22.92
CA GLN A 306 13.25 5.50 -23.32
C GLN A 306 14.31 4.54 -22.76
N ALA A 307 13.96 3.29 -22.45
CA ALA A 307 14.87 2.30 -21.86
C ALA A 307 16.15 2.11 -22.67
N GLU A 308 16.09 2.19 -24.01
CA GLU A 308 17.24 2.08 -24.91
C GLU A 308 18.28 3.21 -24.73
N HIS A 309 17.89 4.32 -24.11
CA HIS A 309 18.75 5.45 -23.78
C HIS A 309 19.27 5.42 -22.33
N LEU A 310 18.97 4.35 -21.59
CA LEU A 310 19.46 4.13 -20.23
C LEU A 310 20.68 3.21 -20.27
N ASP A 311 21.78 3.64 -19.66
CA ASP A 311 22.87 2.74 -19.31
C ASP A 311 22.52 2.04 -17.99
N LEU A 312 22.09 0.78 -18.10
CA LEU A 312 21.74 -0.06 -16.96
C LEU A 312 22.89 -1.00 -16.55
N GLY A 313 24.05 -0.94 -17.19
CA GLY A 313 25.13 -1.91 -17.00
C GLY A 313 24.76 -3.34 -17.42
N PRO A 314 25.57 -4.36 -17.07
CA PRO A 314 25.23 -5.77 -17.31
C PRO A 314 24.07 -6.24 -16.42
N ASP A 315 23.33 -7.26 -16.88
CA ASP A 315 22.34 -7.93 -16.02
C ASP A 315 23.05 -8.53 -14.80
N PRO A 316 22.53 -8.33 -13.56
CA PRO A 316 23.09 -8.99 -12.39
C PRO A 316 23.03 -10.51 -12.59
N GLU A 317 24.09 -11.19 -12.18
CA GLU A 317 24.20 -12.64 -12.28
C GLU A 317 23.04 -13.28 -11.50
N PRO A 318 22.32 -14.27 -12.04
CA PRO A 318 21.19 -14.87 -11.34
C PRO A 318 21.67 -15.42 -10.00
N GLU A 319 20.99 -15.05 -8.90
CA GLU A 319 21.33 -15.56 -7.58
C GLU A 319 21.38 -17.09 -7.61
N ALA A 320 22.52 -17.64 -7.18
CA ALA A 320 22.66 -19.08 -7.06
C ALA A 320 21.55 -19.60 -6.12
N PRO A 321 20.84 -20.68 -6.50
CA PRO A 321 19.83 -21.25 -5.62
C PRO A 321 20.45 -21.54 -4.26
N PRO A 322 19.72 -21.29 -3.15
CA PRO A 322 20.26 -21.51 -1.81
C PRO A 322 20.82 -22.92 -1.73
N ALA A 323 22.04 -23.04 -1.21
CA ALA A 323 22.67 -24.34 -1.01
C ALA A 323 21.69 -25.24 -0.26
N PRO A 324 21.46 -26.48 -0.72
CA PRO A 324 20.49 -27.36 -0.08
C PRO A 324 20.83 -27.46 1.40
N ALA A 325 19.89 -27.05 2.24
CA ALA A 325 20.02 -27.19 3.68
C ALA A 325 20.33 -28.65 4.00
N GLU A 326 21.45 -28.91 4.68
CA GLU A 326 21.73 -30.23 5.23
C GLU A 326 20.54 -30.63 6.12
N ALA A 327 19.77 -31.62 5.66
CA ALA A 327 18.66 -32.13 6.41
C ALA A 327 19.15 -32.64 7.78
N PRO A 328 18.55 -32.22 8.90
CA PRO A 328 18.90 -32.76 10.20
C PRO A 328 18.60 -34.27 10.20
N LYS A 329 19.60 -35.09 10.55
CA LYS A 329 19.43 -36.54 10.69
C LYS A 329 18.35 -36.82 11.73
N ALA A 330 17.24 -37.42 11.28
CA ALA A 330 16.18 -37.89 12.16
C ALA A 330 16.73 -39.00 13.10
N PRO A 331 16.37 -38.98 14.40
CA PRO A 331 16.75 -40.06 15.32
C PRO A 331 15.97 -41.34 15.00
N GLU A 332 16.68 -42.48 15.02
CA GLU A 332 16.12 -43.82 14.76
C GLU A 332 15.00 -44.16 15.75
N ALA A 333 13.78 -44.32 15.24
CA ALA A 333 12.63 -44.79 16.01
C ALA A 333 12.72 -46.32 16.22
N LYS A 334 12.81 -46.76 17.48
CA LYS A 334 12.67 -48.17 17.88
C LYS A 334 11.22 -48.62 17.66
N GLY A 335 11.03 -49.59 16.77
CA GLY A 335 9.71 -50.09 16.37
C GLY A 335 8.92 -50.76 17.50
N LEU A 336 7.60 -50.54 17.48
CA LEU A 336 6.61 -51.31 18.24
C LEU A 336 6.05 -52.45 17.35
N PRO A 337 5.75 -53.63 17.92
CA PRO A 337 5.38 -54.82 17.16
C PRO A 337 3.96 -54.77 16.56
N SER A 338 3.86 -55.34 15.36
CA SER A 338 2.69 -55.37 14.46
C SER A 338 1.50 -56.19 14.98
N LEU A 339 0.28 -55.68 14.81
CA LEU A 339 -0.97 -56.42 14.99
C LEU A 339 -1.58 -56.73 13.62
N GLU A 340 -1.48 -57.99 13.19
CA GLU A 340 -2.09 -58.51 11.97
C GLU A 340 -3.61 -58.73 12.14
N VAL A 341 -4.41 -58.08 11.29
CA VAL A 341 -5.85 -58.38 11.17
C VAL A 341 -6.08 -59.32 9.99
N LYS A 342 -6.45 -60.58 10.30
CA LYS A 342 -6.82 -61.63 9.34
C LYS A 342 -8.08 -61.26 8.55
N LYS A 343 -7.98 -61.18 7.22
CA LYS A 343 -9.16 -61.18 6.32
C LYS A 343 -9.70 -62.60 6.17
N LYS A 344 -11.02 -62.75 6.39
CA LYS A 344 -11.79 -63.98 6.29
C LYS A 344 -12.07 -64.31 4.82
N ALA A 345 -11.85 -65.56 4.44
CA ALA A 345 -12.12 -66.10 3.12
C ALA A 345 -13.63 -66.11 2.79
N ALA A 346 -13.98 -65.73 1.57
CA ALA A 346 -15.23 -66.10 0.93
C ALA A 346 -14.87 -66.96 -0.28
N GLY A 347 -15.31 -68.22 -0.26
CA GLY A 347 -15.16 -69.15 -1.36
C GLY A 347 -16.46 -69.92 -1.57
N LYS A 348 -16.66 -70.30 -2.84
CA LYS A 348 -17.69 -71.14 -3.47
C LYS A 348 -18.94 -70.37 -3.91
N ALA A 349 -19.46 -70.58 -5.12
CA ALA A 349 -19.31 -71.73 -6.02
C ALA A 349 -18.70 -71.38 -7.37
#